data_AF-A0AAE9XL56-F1
#
_entry.id   AF-A0AAE9XL56-F1
#
_cell.length_a   1.000
_cell.length_b   1.000
_cell.length_c   1.000
_cell.angle_alpha   90.00
_cell.angle_beta   90.00
_cell.angle_gamma   90.00
#
_symmetry.space_group_name_H-M   'P 1'
#
loop_
_entity.id
_entity.type
_entity.pdbx_description
1 polymer ?
#
loop_
_entity_poly.entity_id
_entity_poly.type
_entity_poly.pdbx_seq_one_letter_code
_entity_poly.pdbx_strand_id
1 'polypeptide(L)'
;MAMLIESESGNVKRIAWPEGLGADALTGLVQPGDIVGRSLLSWSEHCSECTMPACFTSCQFYAPRRDFKCARFRRGFEVASGPDGAKMARVAYGKWAKLEAIGSHALRGGLITSLALGLSSVIGSLIWHFPVPHGARTWAARKFYGLKSKLARRSASVPVTASHAFLLQAVSLSGKAASLILEFRNKDGRTGVFQKNVTIEPGLTSVVIDLASISALIDLSGDYFVAVYPAEEGGNIDIAFLFADFVQLRDPQKFLSAAAKPAAKKEAKKTPADKVKCIIWDLDNTLWKGVLIEDGADKLVARTELIDFIKAMDARGILHSVASKNNEADGLAKLRELGIEEYFLYPQINWGPKSQSIDIIRQSLNIGIDTFAFIDDQPFEREEVSTIHPAVRTFDALDFESWRDHPSFDVEVTDESAGRRQMYRDEMSRNSFLATNGEADFLAFLRGCNLQVEMEPLSEDRLPRAHELAQRTNQMNFSGCRYTKTQLAEIAASDNKLAMLVHASDRFGNYGIVGLAIFDRPAGLLEDLMFSCRIQGKYVDHAVIQHFLESQGADMKIRFKPSDRNIKPAEIFSKLGFDEVGMDGDFKILQRPDGKPFDHQDIVNVKVIDHVAS
;
A
#
# COMPACT_ATOMS: atom_id res chain seq x y z
N MET A 1 -7.01 -0.09 30.80
CA MET A 1 -6.28 -1.17 30.11
C MET A 1 -4.88 -0.65 29.83
N ALA A 2 -3.82 -1.42 30.05
CA ALA A 2 -2.45 -0.93 29.83
C ALA A 2 -1.67 -1.88 28.93
N MET A 3 -0.83 -1.30 28.07
CA MET A 3 0.24 -1.99 27.36
C MET A 3 1.24 -2.56 28.36
N LEU A 4 1.72 -3.78 28.10
CA LEU A 4 2.74 -4.42 28.90
C LEU A 4 4.13 -4.07 28.38
N ILE A 5 4.89 -3.35 29.18
CA ILE A 5 6.26 -2.96 28.84
C ILE A 5 7.25 -3.87 29.57
N GLU A 6 8.24 -4.35 28.84
CA GLU A 6 9.39 -5.07 29.37
C GLU A 6 10.63 -4.20 29.25
N SER A 7 11.02 -3.61 30.38
CA SER A 7 12.27 -2.86 30.47
C SER A 7 13.32 -3.69 31.18
N GLU A 8 14.20 -4.32 30.41
CA GLU A 8 15.34 -5.10 30.92
C GLU A 8 16.36 -4.28 31.71
N SER A 9 16.31 -2.95 31.59
CA SER A 9 17.21 -2.00 32.29
C SER A 9 16.56 -1.29 33.49
N GLY A 10 15.28 -1.58 33.79
CA GLY A 10 14.50 -0.84 34.79
C GLY A 10 14.20 0.63 34.44
N ASN A 11 14.55 1.10 33.23
CA ASN A 11 14.35 2.47 32.75
C ASN A 11 12.90 2.76 32.31
N VAL A 12 11.91 2.39 33.13
CA VAL A 12 10.53 2.87 32.98
C VAL A 12 10.36 4.10 33.86
N LYS A 13 10.25 5.27 33.26
CA LYS A 13 10.06 6.52 33.99
C LYS A 13 8.57 6.80 34.18
N ARG A 14 8.14 7.11 35.40
CA ARG A 14 6.80 7.66 35.62
C ARG A 14 6.82 9.14 35.29
N ILE A 15 5.91 9.58 34.44
CA ILE A 15 5.72 10.97 34.07
C ILE A 15 4.32 11.43 34.45
N ALA A 16 4.12 12.74 34.54
CA ALA A 16 2.79 13.32 34.61
C ALA A 16 2.01 12.97 33.32
N TRP A 17 0.69 12.89 33.43
CA TRP A 17 -0.17 12.75 32.27
C TRP A 17 -0.01 13.99 31.36
N PRO A 18 0.20 13.83 30.03
CA PRO A 18 0.45 14.96 29.14
C PRO A 18 -0.69 15.96 29.14
N GLU A 19 -0.34 17.25 29.14
CA GLU A 19 -1.29 18.35 28.97
C GLU A 19 -1.95 18.26 27.58
N GLY A 20 -3.27 18.47 27.51
CA GLY A 20 -4.06 18.36 26.27
C GLY A 20 -4.72 16.99 26.02
N LEU A 21 -4.32 15.94 26.73
CA LEU A 21 -4.97 14.61 26.70
C LEU A 21 -6.07 14.50 27.76
N GLY A 22 -7.15 15.28 27.63
CA GLY A 22 -8.29 15.26 28.57
C GLY A 22 -9.14 13.98 28.47
N ALA A 23 -10.11 13.81 29.37
CA ALA A 23 -11.08 12.69 29.29
C ALA A 23 -11.81 12.66 27.95
N ASP A 24 -12.14 13.84 27.39
CA ASP A 24 -12.77 14.00 26.09
C ASP A 24 -11.85 13.67 24.90
N ALA A 25 -10.52 13.69 25.08
CA ALA A 25 -9.58 13.25 24.05
C ALA A 25 -9.46 11.71 24.01
N LEU A 26 -10.00 11.02 25.01
CA LEU A 26 -10.04 9.56 25.13
C LEU A 26 -11.43 8.98 24.80
N THR A 27 -12.44 9.82 24.55
CA THR A 27 -13.79 9.39 24.18
C THR A 27 -13.87 9.13 22.68
N GLY A 28 -13.46 7.91 22.28
CA GLY A 28 -13.49 7.52 20.87
C GLY A 28 -12.99 6.10 20.60
N LEU A 29 -13.90 5.13 20.72
CA LEU A 29 -13.85 3.73 20.24
C LEU A 29 -12.85 2.74 20.90
N VAL A 30 -13.30 1.48 20.92
CA VAL A 30 -13.00 0.32 21.81
C VAL A 30 -12.76 0.67 23.28
N GLN A 31 -13.82 0.56 24.08
CA GLN A 31 -13.78 0.75 25.53
C GLN A 31 -13.41 -0.56 26.26
N PRO A 32 -12.95 -0.50 27.52
CA PRO A 32 -12.66 -1.70 28.29
C PRO A 32 -13.80 -2.71 28.38
N GLY A 33 -15.06 -2.26 28.37
CA GLY A 33 -16.25 -3.13 28.37
C GLY A 33 -16.50 -3.88 27.05
N ASP A 34 -15.93 -3.38 25.94
CA ASP A 34 -16.02 -4.01 24.62
C ASP A 34 -15.06 -5.20 24.47
N ILE A 35 -14.11 -5.38 25.41
CA ILE A 35 -13.07 -6.43 25.33
C ILE A 35 -13.36 -7.55 26.33
N VAL A 36 -13.55 -8.76 25.81
CA VAL A 36 -13.88 -9.97 26.57
C VAL A 36 -12.60 -10.65 27.08
N GLY A 37 -11.57 -10.67 26.24
CA GLY A 37 -10.28 -11.27 26.55
C GLY A 37 -9.16 -10.54 25.82
N ARG A 38 -7.94 -10.62 26.34
CA ARG A 38 -6.75 -10.02 25.72
C ARG A 38 -5.52 -10.92 25.83
N SER A 39 -4.59 -10.74 24.90
CA SER A 39 -3.24 -11.26 25.00
C SER A 39 -2.41 -10.52 26.05
N LEU A 40 -1.22 -11.06 26.30
CA LEU A 40 -0.18 -10.44 27.11
C LEU A 40 1.09 -10.31 26.28
N LEU A 41 1.10 -9.38 25.30
CA LEU A 41 2.33 -9.07 24.56
C LEU A 41 3.28 -8.28 25.46
N SER A 42 4.55 -8.67 25.45
CA SER A 42 5.60 -8.03 26.25
C SER A 42 6.45 -7.18 25.32
N TRP A 43 6.25 -5.87 25.35
CA TRP A 43 6.87 -4.93 24.41
C TRP A 43 8.22 -4.43 24.93
N SER A 44 9.23 -4.45 24.07
CA SER A 44 10.58 -3.98 24.34
C SER A 44 11.09 -3.08 23.22
N GLU A 45 12.20 -2.37 23.49
CA GLU A 45 12.87 -1.53 22.50
C GLU A 45 13.87 -2.34 21.67
N HIS A 46 13.77 -2.23 20.35
CA HIS A 46 14.57 -2.96 19.35
C HIS A 46 15.09 -1.98 18.29
N CYS A 47 15.96 -2.48 17.41
CA CYS A 47 16.54 -1.71 16.30
C CYS A 47 16.30 -2.46 15.00
N SER A 48 15.82 -1.78 13.97
CA SER A 48 15.62 -2.38 12.64
C SER A 48 16.94 -2.87 12.03
N GLU A 49 18.01 -2.10 12.20
CA GLU A 49 19.33 -2.36 11.59
C GLU A 49 20.33 -3.17 12.44
N CYS A 50 20.00 -3.54 13.68
CA CYS A 50 21.03 -4.08 14.57
C CYS A 50 21.32 -5.58 14.33
N THR A 51 22.56 -5.88 13.95
CA THR A 51 23.16 -7.22 14.09
C THR A 51 23.75 -7.38 15.50
N MET A 52 22.91 -7.67 16.50
CA MET A 52 23.38 -7.91 17.87
C MET A 52 24.27 -9.18 17.91
N PRO A 53 25.42 -9.19 18.62
CA PRO A 53 25.96 -8.15 19.51
C PRO A 53 26.96 -7.19 18.85
N ALA A 54 27.34 -7.41 17.59
CA ALA A 54 28.32 -6.59 16.88
C ALA A 54 27.95 -5.10 16.85
N CYS A 55 26.64 -4.80 16.81
CA CYS A 55 26.14 -3.43 16.78
C CYS A 55 26.48 -2.58 18.03
N PHE A 56 26.99 -3.16 19.12
CA PHE A 56 27.38 -2.40 20.31
C PHE A 56 28.78 -1.75 20.22
N THR A 57 29.62 -2.22 19.29
CA THR A 57 30.97 -1.68 19.10
C THR A 57 31.14 -0.97 17.77
N SER A 58 30.41 -1.38 16.73
CA SER A 58 30.56 -0.85 15.38
C SER A 58 29.51 0.21 14.98
N CYS A 59 28.41 0.34 15.71
CA CYS A 59 27.34 1.26 15.33
C CYS A 59 27.67 2.70 15.77
N GLN A 60 27.76 3.61 14.79
CA GLN A 60 27.95 5.05 15.04
C GLN A 60 26.80 5.71 15.84
N PHE A 61 25.64 5.05 15.92
CA PHE A 61 24.47 5.50 16.70
C PHE A 61 24.27 4.70 17.99
N TYR A 62 25.27 3.91 18.41
CA TYR A 62 25.20 3.20 19.68
C TYR A 62 25.17 4.19 20.84
N ALA A 63 24.07 4.16 21.60
CA ALA A 63 23.87 4.96 22.80
C ALA A 63 23.72 4.02 24.02
N PRO A 64 24.76 3.75 24.82
CA PRO A 64 24.69 2.77 25.90
C PRO A 64 23.70 3.17 27.01
N ARG A 65 22.85 2.23 27.42
CA ARG A 65 22.06 2.28 28.66
C ARG A 65 22.88 1.74 29.85
N ARG A 66 22.29 1.76 31.04
CA ARG A 66 22.86 1.19 32.28
C ARG A 66 23.17 -0.31 32.21
N ASP A 67 22.50 -1.04 31.31
CA ASP A 67 22.72 -2.47 31.07
C ASP A 67 23.65 -2.75 29.88
N PHE A 68 24.34 -1.71 29.37
CA PHE A 68 25.21 -1.75 28.20
C PHE A 68 24.52 -2.14 26.88
N LYS A 69 23.19 -2.25 26.86
CA LYS A 69 22.43 -2.33 25.61
C LYS A 69 22.21 -0.93 25.04
N CYS A 70 21.95 -0.85 23.74
CA CYS A 70 21.70 0.44 23.10
C CYS A 70 20.31 0.99 23.47
N ALA A 71 20.23 2.27 23.79
CA ALA A 71 19.01 3.06 23.88
C ALA A 71 18.50 3.30 22.45
N ARG A 72 17.26 2.89 22.18
CA ARG A 72 16.60 3.08 20.88
C ARG A 72 15.55 4.16 20.99
N PHE A 73 14.90 4.27 22.14
CA PHE A 73 14.01 5.38 22.44
C PHE A 73 14.75 6.53 23.13
N ARG A 74 14.57 7.75 22.64
CA ARG A 74 15.32 8.94 23.10
C ARG A 74 15.15 9.23 24.60
N ARG A 75 14.02 8.83 25.18
CA ARG A 75 13.73 9.00 26.61
C ARG A 75 13.54 7.67 27.36
N GLY A 76 13.77 6.54 26.70
CA GLY A 76 13.34 5.22 27.17
C GLY A 76 11.81 5.10 27.16
N PHE A 77 11.29 4.14 27.92
CA PHE A 77 9.85 4.02 28.14
C PHE A 77 9.40 4.98 29.25
N GLU A 78 8.43 5.82 28.93
CA GLU A 78 7.77 6.70 29.91
C GLU A 78 6.33 6.19 30.12
N VAL A 79 5.86 6.12 31.36
CA VAL A 79 4.49 5.67 31.67
C VAL A 79 3.76 6.72 32.48
N ALA A 80 2.48 6.91 32.19
CA ALA A 80 1.61 7.81 32.93
C ALA A 80 0.32 7.12 33.34
N SER A 81 -0.29 7.63 34.40
CA SER A 81 -1.66 7.29 34.80
C SER A 81 -2.52 8.55 34.71
N GLY A 82 -3.64 8.45 34.01
CA GLY A 82 -4.51 9.57 33.67
C GLY A 82 -5.87 9.49 34.36
N PRO A 83 -6.83 10.31 33.91
CA PRO A 83 -8.22 10.25 34.35
C PRO A 83 -8.81 8.83 34.24
N ASP A 84 -9.74 8.49 35.12
CA ASP A 84 -10.47 7.20 35.14
C ASP A 84 -9.59 5.94 35.17
N GLY A 85 -8.35 6.08 35.66
CA GLY A 85 -7.39 4.97 35.75
C GLY A 85 -6.79 4.56 34.40
N ALA A 86 -6.91 5.42 33.37
CA ALA A 86 -6.22 5.25 32.10
C ALA A 86 -4.70 5.12 32.31
N LYS A 87 -4.06 4.28 31.51
CA LYS A 87 -2.62 4.05 31.55
C LYS A 87 -2.07 4.14 30.14
N MET A 88 -0.91 4.77 29.99
CA MET A 88 -0.25 4.88 28.71
C MET A 88 1.25 4.60 28.81
N ALA A 89 1.83 4.23 27.68
CA ALA A 89 3.25 4.07 27.43
C ALA A 89 3.67 5.10 26.37
N ARG A 90 4.45 6.10 26.76
CA ARG A 90 5.03 7.07 25.84
C ARG A 90 6.39 6.59 25.33
N VAL A 91 6.58 6.69 24.02
CA VAL A 91 7.79 6.30 23.31
C VAL A 91 8.19 7.43 22.36
N ALA A 92 9.40 7.94 22.55
CA ALA A 92 10.03 8.84 21.59
C ALA A 92 11.01 8.04 20.72
N TYR A 93 10.63 7.81 19.47
CA TYR A 93 11.44 7.05 18.54
C TYR A 93 12.76 7.78 18.26
N GLY A 94 13.87 7.05 18.35
CA GLY A 94 15.17 7.45 17.81
C GLY A 94 15.39 6.86 16.42
N LYS A 95 16.55 7.11 15.82
CA LYS A 95 16.90 6.53 14.52
C LYS A 95 16.90 4.99 14.62
N TRP A 96 16.24 4.34 13.65
CA TRP A 96 16.07 2.88 13.56
C TRP A 96 15.37 2.22 14.75
N ALA A 97 14.71 3.00 15.60
CA ALA A 97 14.05 2.47 16.78
C ALA A 97 12.76 1.73 16.42
N LYS A 98 12.57 0.57 17.02
CA LYS A 98 11.43 -0.32 16.80
C LYS A 98 10.85 -0.72 18.14
N LEU A 99 9.54 -0.62 18.30
CA LEU A 99 8.83 -1.25 19.40
C LEU A 99 8.51 -2.68 18.96
N GLU A 100 8.99 -3.71 19.66
CA GLU A 100 8.81 -5.09 19.22
C GLU A 100 8.44 -6.00 20.41
N ALA A 101 7.61 -6.99 20.15
CA ALA A 101 7.23 -8.04 21.08
C ALA A 101 7.30 -9.40 20.38
N ILE A 102 7.53 -10.46 21.15
CA ILE A 102 7.26 -11.83 20.68
C ILE A 102 5.75 -12.04 20.72
N GLY A 103 5.18 -12.46 19.60
CA GLY A 103 3.77 -12.68 19.40
C GLY A 103 3.20 -13.78 20.28
N SER A 104 2.01 -13.54 20.81
CA SER A 104 1.14 -14.55 21.42
C SER A 104 -0.30 -14.08 21.27
N HIS A 105 -1.11 -14.85 20.53
CA HIS A 105 -2.49 -14.51 20.23
C HIS A 105 -3.48 -15.15 21.22
N ALA A 106 -3.02 -15.92 22.22
CA ALA A 106 -3.94 -16.50 23.19
C ALA A 106 -4.52 -15.45 24.11
N LEU A 107 -5.83 -15.53 24.24
CA LEU A 107 -6.60 -14.59 25.02
C LEU A 107 -6.84 -15.14 26.43
N ARG A 108 -6.76 -14.22 27.40
CA ARG A 108 -7.07 -14.50 28.80
C ARG A 108 -8.19 -13.57 29.25
N GLY A 109 -9.07 -14.09 30.11
CA GLY A 109 -10.14 -13.29 30.71
C GLY A 109 -9.61 -12.05 31.43
N GLY A 110 -10.36 -10.95 31.38
CA GLY A 110 -9.92 -9.64 31.87
C GLY A 110 -9.45 -9.61 33.33
N LEU A 111 -10.03 -10.44 34.20
CA LEU A 111 -9.73 -10.49 35.63
C LEU A 111 -8.38 -11.17 35.93
N ILE A 112 -8.12 -12.32 35.29
CA ILE A 112 -6.84 -13.06 35.37
C ILE A 112 -5.71 -12.21 34.79
N THR A 113 -5.98 -11.53 33.67
CA THR A 113 -5.04 -10.63 33.01
C THR A 113 -4.69 -9.46 33.93
N SER A 114 -5.69 -8.78 34.51
CA SER A 114 -5.45 -7.60 35.36
C SER A 114 -4.63 -7.95 36.61
N LEU A 115 -4.85 -9.11 37.22
CA LEU A 115 -4.05 -9.63 38.33
C LEU A 115 -2.61 -9.94 37.91
N ALA A 116 -2.41 -10.60 36.75
CA ALA A 116 -1.08 -10.88 36.22
C ALA A 116 -0.29 -9.60 35.90
N LEU A 117 -0.96 -8.58 35.36
CA LEU A 117 -0.39 -7.25 35.07
C LEU A 117 0.05 -6.55 36.36
N GLY A 118 -0.83 -6.47 37.35
CA GLY A 118 -0.56 -5.84 38.64
C GLY A 118 0.60 -6.51 39.38
N LEU A 119 0.58 -7.84 39.48
CA LEU A 119 1.63 -8.62 40.15
C LEU A 119 2.98 -8.46 39.42
N SER A 120 2.98 -8.43 38.08
CA SER A 120 4.21 -8.26 37.31
C SER A 120 4.88 -6.91 37.52
N SER A 121 4.08 -5.83 37.66
CA SER A 121 4.59 -4.50 37.95
C SER A 121 5.21 -4.41 39.35
N VAL A 122 4.62 -5.10 40.33
CA VAL A 122 5.11 -5.14 41.71
C VAL A 122 6.42 -5.91 41.79
N ILE A 123 6.49 -7.11 41.20
CA ILE A 123 7.70 -7.93 41.20
C ILE A 123 8.83 -7.26 40.42
N GLY A 124 8.52 -6.67 39.25
CA GLY A 124 9.50 -5.90 38.48
C GLY A 124 10.07 -4.72 39.29
N SER A 125 9.20 -3.97 39.98
CA SER A 125 9.64 -2.89 40.87
C SER A 125 10.55 -3.42 41.99
N LEU A 126 10.17 -4.52 42.63
CA LEU A 126 10.97 -5.12 43.70
C LEU A 126 12.36 -5.56 43.20
N ILE A 127 12.47 -6.19 42.03
CA ILE A 127 13.76 -6.61 41.45
C ILE A 127 14.73 -5.41 41.30
N TRP A 128 14.22 -4.26 40.88
CA TRP A 128 15.05 -3.08 40.61
C TRP A 128 15.28 -2.19 41.84
N HIS A 129 14.40 -2.22 42.84
CA HIS A 129 14.51 -1.38 44.05
C HIS A 129 15.09 -2.12 45.27
N PHE A 130 15.24 -3.46 45.23
CA PHE A 130 15.86 -4.21 46.32
C PHE A 130 17.40 -4.11 46.29
N PRO A 131 18.08 -3.90 47.44
CA PRO A 131 19.51 -3.68 47.50
C PRO A 131 20.29 -5.01 47.39
N VAL A 132 20.37 -5.56 46.18
CA VAL A 132 21.19 -6.75 45.85
C VAL A 132 22.36 -6.40 44.92
N PRO A 133 23.44 -7.21 44.90
CA PRO A 133 24.54 -7.05 43.95
C PRO A 133 24.07 -7.09 42.49
N HIS A 134 24.74 -6.35 41.59
CA HIS A 134 24.33 -6.19 40.19
C HIS A 134 24.12 -7.54 39.47
N GLY A 135 25.04 -8.51 39.64
CA GLY A 135 24.95 -9.82 39.02
C GLY A 135 23.71 -10.63 39.45
N ALA A 136 23.38 -10.58 40.75
CA ALA A 136 22.19 -11.23 41.29
C ALA A 136 20.90 -10.55 40.79
N ARG A 137 20.91 -9.22 40.67
CA ARG A 137 19.81 -8.43 40.10
C ARG A 137 19.54 -8.81 38.64
N THR A 138 20.58 -8.86 37.81
CA THR A 138 20.45 -9.23 36.39
C THR A 138 20.02 -10.67 36.20
N TRP A 139 20.47 -11.58 37.07
CA TRP A 139 20.04 -12.96 37.05
C TRP A 139 18.55 -13.10 37.42
N ALA A 140 18.10 -12.43 38.49
CA ALA A 140 16.71 -12.42 38.93
C ALA A 140 15.80 -11.80 37.87
N ALA A 141 16.19 -10.66 37.28
CA ALA A 141 15.50 -10.04 36.16
C ALA A 141 15.37 -11.01 34.98
N ARG A 142 16.49 -11.59 34.52
CA ARG A 142 16.49 -12.55 33.40
C ARG A 142 15.63 -13.78 33.67
N LYS A 143 15.64 -14.33 34.89
CA LYS A 143 14.79 -15.46 35.27
C LYS A 143 13.31 -15.08 35.29
N PHE A 144 12.97 -13.95 35.89
CA PHE A 144 11.60 -13.45 35.99
C PHE A 144 11.01 -13.14 34.60
N TYR A 145 11.70 -12.32 33.81
CA TYR A 145 11.31 -11.95 32.45
C TYR A 145 11.30 -13.15 31.50
N GLY A 146 12.26 -14.06 31.63
CA GLY A 146 12.28 -15.33 30.88
C GLY A 146 11.09 -16.25 31.22
N LEU A 147 10.70 -16.34 32.50
CA LEU A 147 9.54 -17.11 32.94
C LEU A 147 8.22 -16.47 32.47
N LYS A 148 8.13 -15.13 32.56
CA LYS A 148 7.00 -14.33 32.06
C LYS A 148 6.80 -14.53 30.56
N SER A 149 7.88 -14.44 29.78
CA SER A 149 7.89 -14.73 28.34
C SER A 149 7.46 -16.17 28.04
N LYS A 150 7.91 -17.18 28.81
CA LYS A 150 7.45 -18.57 28.67
C LYS A 150 5.97 -18.75 29.01
N LEU A 151 5.48 -18.07 30.03
CA LEU A 151 4.06 -18.12 30.43
C LEU A 151 3.17 -17.39 29.43
N ALA A 152 3.62 -16.31 28.80
CA ALA A 152 2.93 -15.64 27.70
C ALA A 152 2.90 -16.50 26.42
N ARG A 153 3.94 -17.32 26.19
CA ARG A 153 4.04 -18.28 25.07
C ARG A 153 3.23 -19.56 25.26
N ARG A 154 2.91 -19.97 26.49
CA ARG A 154 2.05 -21.13 26.76
C ARG A 154 0.61 -20.78 26.40
N SER A 155 0.33 -20.99 25.13
CA SER A 155 -0.93 -20.68 24.47
C SER A 155 -1.40 -21.96 23.80
N ALA A 156 -2.46 -22.57 24.32
CA ALA A 156 -3.18 -23.60 23.60
C ALA A 156 -3.66 -23.02 22.27
N SER A 157 -3.71 -23.83 21.22
CA SER A 157 -4.31 -23.50 19.93
C SER A 157 -5.78 -23.13 20.14
N VAL A 158 -6.06 -21.86 20.39
CA VAL A 158 -7.44 -21.36 20.44
C VAL A 158 -7.88 -21.17 18.99
N PRO A 159 -8.99 -21.76 18.56
CA PRO A 159 -9.51 -21.54 17.21
C PRO A 159 -9.72 -20.04 16.98
N VAL A 160 -9.12 -19.49 15.93
CA VAL A 160 -9.32 -18.10 15.52
C VAL A 160 -10.77 -17.92 15.11
N THR A 161 -11.49 -17.00 15.75
CA THR A 161 -12.88 -16.65 15.40
C THR A 161 -12.97 -15.20 14.94
N ALA A 162 -14.07 -14.84 14.28
CA ALA A 162 -14.32 -13.48 13.79
C ALA A 162 -14.35 -12.39 14.88
N SER A 163 -14.41 -12.76 16.16
CA SER A 163 -14.30 -11.81 17.28
C SER A 163 -12.87 -11.51 17.71
N HIS A 164 -11.87 -12.19 17.16
CA HIS A 164 -10.46 -11.96 17.46
C HIS A 164 -9.87 -10.88 16.54
N ALA A 165 -9.18 -9.92 17.14
CA ALA A 165 -8.52 -8.84 16.43
C ALA A 165 -7.21 -8.44 17.13
N PHE A 166 -6.34 -7.74 16.41
CA PHE A 166 -5.28 -6.93 17.01
C PHE A 166 -5.79 -5.50 17.17
N LEU A 167 -5.70 -4.96 18.40
CA LEU A 167 -6.10 -3.59 18.71
C LEU A 167 -4.87 -2.75 19.05
N LEU A 168 -4.71 -1.65 18.33
CA LEU A 168 -3.74 -0.60 18.61
C LEU A 168 -4.48 0.71 18.91
N GLN A 169 -4.26 1.28 20.09
CA GLN A 169 -4.76 2.58 20.49
C GLN A 169 -3.60 3.48 20.86
N ALA A 170 -3.44 4.58 20.15
CA ALA A 170 -2.32 5.49 20.35
C ALA A 170 -2.67 6.94 19.98
N VAL A 171 -1.83 7.86 20.46
CA VAL A 171 -1.94 9.31 20.24
C VAL A 171 -0.57 9.85 19.86
N SER A 172 -0.52 10.71 18.86
CA SER A 172 0.70 11.45 18.52
C SER A 172 0.85 12.66 19.44
N LEU A 173 1.96 12.70 20.19
CA LEU A 173 2.29 13.81 21.08
C LEU A 173 3.07 14.93 20.39
N SER A 174 3.29 14.80 19.08
CA SER A 174 4.11 15.73 18.29
C SER A 174 3.30 16.91 17.73
N GLY A 175 1.99 16.95 18.01
CA GLY A 175 1.06 17.96 17.46
C GLY A 175 0.72 17.78 15.97
N LYS A 176 1.25 16.72 15.33
CA LYS A 176 1.00 16.34 13.93
C LYS A 176 0.76 14.83 13.83
N ALA A 177 0.10 14.39 12.77
CA ALA A 177 -0.05 12.97 12.46
C ALA A 177 1.31 12.29 12.28
N ALA A 178 1.44 11.05 12.72
CA ALA A 178 2.67 10.27 12.61
C ALA A 178 2.40 8.94 11.90
N SER A 179 3.13 8.67 10.82
CA SER A 179 3.03 7.42 10.07
C SER A 179 3.92 6.33 10.69
N LEU A 180 3.30 5.23 11.11
CA LEU A 180 3.96 4.06 11.68
C LEU A 180 3.67 2.82 10.83
N ILE A 181 4.64 1.94 10.67
CA ILE A 181 4.46 0.58 10.15
C ILE A 181 4.17 -0.34 11.33
N LEU A 182 3.03 -1.03 11.27
CA LEU A 182 2.74 -2.20 12.10
C LEU A 182 3.08 -3.47 11.31
N GLU A 183 3.98 -4.27 11.85
CA GLU A 183 4.54 -5.45 11.21
C GLU A 183 4.34 -6.70 12.06
N PHE A 184 4.00 -7.81 11.42
CA PHE A 184 4.05 -9.14 11.96
C PHE A 184 4.96 -9.98 11.06
N ARG A 185 5.86 -10.75 11.66
CA ARG A 185 6.79 -11.60 10.92
C ARG A 185 7.07 -12.88 11.70
N ASN A 186 7.07 -14.02 11.03
CA ASN A 186 7.54 -15.24 11.65
C ASN A 186 9.04 -15.18 11.93
N LYS A 187 9.47 -15.77 13.06
CA LYS A 187 10.86 -15.71 13.52
C LYS A 187 11.82 -16.54 12.65
N ASP A 188 11.30 -17.54 11.96
CA ASP A 188 12.06 -18.39 11.05
C ASP A 188 12.45 -17.68 9.74
N GLY A 189 11.86 -16.50 9.46
CA GLY A 189 12.15 -15.68 8.29
C GLY A 189 11.76 -16.32 6.95
N ARG A 190 11.06 -17.47 6.97
CA ARG A 190 10.72 -18.27 5.77
C ARG A 190 9.25 -18.16 5.38
N THR A 191 8.42 -17.61 6.25
CA THR A 191 6.98 -17.42 6.05
C THR A 191 6.64 -15.94 5.98
N GLY A 192 5.42 -15.62 5.51
CA GLY A 192 5.01 -14.28 5.10
C GLY A 192 5.23 -13.17 6.13
N VAL A 193 5.20 -11.92 5.65
CA VAL A 193 5.20 -10.72 6.48
C VAL A 193 3.85 -10.04 6.29
N PHE A 194 3.20 -9.66 7.39
CA PHE A 194 2.04 -8.79 7.37
C PHE A 194 2.51 -7.41 7.76
N GLN A 195 2.32 -6.42 6.90
CA GLN A 195 2.62 -5.03 7.20
C GLN A 195 1.39 -4.18 6.92
N LYS A 196 1.15 -3.19 7.79
CA LYS A 196 0.12 -2.19 7.62
C LYS A 196 0.67 -0.83 8.03
N ASN A 197 0.57 0.14 7.13
CA ASN A 197 0.80 1.54 7.45
C ASN A 197 -0.37 2.05 8.31
N VAL A 198 -0.03 2.69 9.42
CA VAL A 198 -0.97 3.22 10.41
C VAL A 198 -0.60 4.67 10.70
N THR A 199 -1.52 5.57 10.38
CA THR A 199 -1.40 6.99 10.72
C THR A 199 -1.95 7.23 12.13
N ILE A 200 -1.11 7.71 13.04
CA ILE A 200 -1.48 8.07 14.41
C ILE A 200 -1.69 9.58 14.50
N GLU A 201 -2.93 9.99 14.72
CA GLU A 201 -3.33 11.39 14.82
C GLU A 201 -2.93 12.02 16.16
N PRO A 202 -2.90 13.36 16.26
CA PRO A 202 -2.80 14.08 17.54
C PRO A 202 -3.96 13.79 18.51
N GLY A 203 -5.08 13.25 18.02
CA GLY A 203 -6.17 12.69 18.81
C GLY A 203 -6.05 11.17 19.00
N LEU A 204 -6.92 10.58 19.82
CA LEU A 204 -6.94 9.13 20.01
C LEU A 204 -7.24 8.41 18.69
N THR A 205 -6.25 7.66 18.23
CA THR A 205 -6.36 6.77 17.07
C THR A 205 -6.59 5.35 17.55
N SER A 206 -7.65 4.71 17.07
CA SER A 206 -7.96 3.29 17.34
C SER A 206 -7.92 2.49 16.04
N VAL A 207 -7.01 1.53 15.96
CA VAL A 207 -6.81 0.66 14.80
C VAL A 207 -7.13 -0.77 15.20
N VAL A 208 -8.14 -1.34 14.56
CA VAL A 208 -8.54 -2.74 14.73
C VAL A 208 -8.19 -3.50 13.46
N ILE A 209 -7.49 -4.61 13.60
CA ILE A 209 -7.13 -5.50 12.50
C ILE A 209 -7.66 -6.87 12.83
N ASP A 210 -8.51 -7.42 11.95
CA ASP A 210 -9.03 -8.76 12.18
C ASP A 210 -7.89 -9.79 12.20
N LEU A 211 -7.99 -10.75 13.12
CA LEU A 211 -6.95 -11.76 13.29
C LEU A 211 -6.83 -12.66 12.05
N ALA A 212 -7.93 -12.81 11.29
CA ALA A 212 -7.97 -13.61 10.07
C ALA A 212 -6.99 -13.09 9.01
N SER A 213 -6.92 -11.77 8.82
CA SER A 213 -6.02 -11.08 7.88
C SER A 213 -4.55 -11.25 8.27
N ILE A 214 -4.26 -11.28 9.57
CA ILE A 214 -2.91 -11.53 10.08
C ILE A 214 -2.56 -13.01 9.88
N SER A 215 -3.44 -13.93 10.28
CA SER A 215 -3.22 -15.38 10.17
C SER A 215 -3.16 -15.90 8.73
N ALA A 216 -3.66 -15.13 7.76
CA ALA A 216 -3.56 -15.46 6.34
C ALA A 216 -2.12 -15.39 5.82
N LEU A 217 -1.26 -14.59 6.45
CA LEU A 217 0.14 -14.38 6.05
C LEU A 217 1.14 -14.87 7.10
N ILE A 218 0.73 -14.92 8.37
CA ILE A 218 1.58 -15.25 9.51
C ILE A 218 1.15 -16.57 10.11
N ASP A 219 2.10 -17.50 10.25
CA ASP A 219 1.86 -18.68 11.07
C ASP A 219 1.84 -18.29 12.55
N LEU A 220 0.64 -18.12 13.08
CA LEU A 220 0.43 -17.76 14.48
C LEU A 220 0.63 -18.94 15.46
N SER A 221 0.81 -20.16 14.95
CA SER A 221 1.10 -21.35 15.77
C SER A 221 2.58 -21.44 16.17
N GLY A 222 3.47 -20.86 15.37
CA GLY A 222 4.91 -20.75 15.64
C GLY A 222 5.32 -19.48 16.41
N ASP A 223 6.63 -19.30 16.59
CA ASP A 223 7.21 -18.05 17.10
C ASP A 223 7.14 -16.97 16.00
N TYR A 224 6.50 -15.84 16.29
CA TYR A 224 6.49 -14.65 15.43
C TYR A 224 6.78 -13.39 16.25
N PHE A 225 7.14 -12.31 15.59
CA PHE A 225 7.30 -10.99 16.17
C PHE A 225 6.14 -10.08 15.75
N VAL A 226 5.78 -9.17 16.63
CA VAL A 226 4.88 -8.05 16.36
C VAL A 226 5.65 -6.77 16.62
N ALA A 227 5.60 -5.82 15.71
CA ALA A 227 6.38 -4.60 15.84
C ALA A 227 5.72 -3.35 15.29
N VAL A 228 6.08 -2.21 15.88
CA VAL A 228 5.63 -0.88 15.49
C VAL A 228 6.83 0.05 15.39
N TYR A 229 7.06 0.63 14.21
CA TYR A 229 8.18 1.54 13.95
C TYR A 229 7.79 2.64 12.94
N PRO A 230 8.49 3.78 12.90
CA PRO A 230 8.24 4.84 11.92
C PRO A 230 8.33 4.37 10.47
N ALA A 231 7.44 4.86 9.62
CA ALA A 231 7.49 4.58 8.17
C ALA A 231 8.63 5.33 7.46
N GLU A 232 9.05 6.47 8.00
CA GLU A 232 10.09 7.34 7.44
C GLU A 232 11.21 7.58 8.47
N GLU A 233 12.45 7.71 7.98
CA GLU A 233 13.61 8.02 8.82
C GLU A 233 13.74 9.53 9.11
N GLY A 234 14.16 9.88 10.33
CA GLY A 234 14.60 11.24 10.66
C GLY A 234 13.56 12.17 11.31
N GLY A 235 12.31 11.73 11.46
CA GLY A 235 11.26 12.50 12.14
C GLY A 235 11.35 12.46 13.68
N ASN A 236 11.03 13.59 14.34
CA ASN A 236 10.84 13.66 15.79
C ASN A 236 9.49 13.03 16.18
N ILE A 237 9.39 11.70 16.12
CA ILE A 237 8.14 10.97 16.39
C ILE A 237 8.03 10.62 17.88
N ASP A 238 6.93 11.05 18.48
CA ASP A 238 6.62 10.90 19.90
C ASP A 238 5.18 10.40 20.05
N ILE A 239 5.01 9.17 20.54
CA ILE A 239 3.73 8.46 20.54
C ILE A 239 3.38 8.02 21.96
N ALA A 240 2.14 8.27 22.39
CA ALA A 240 1.55 7.66 23.57
C ALA A 240 0.69 6.46 23.15
N PHE A 241 1.13 5.25 23.49
CA PHE A 241 0.36 4.02 23.31
C PHE A 241 -0.51 3.76 24.55
N LEU A 242 -1.81 3.67 24.35
CA LEU A 242 -2.76 3.28 25.39
C LEU A 242 -2.96 1.77 25.40
N PHE A 243 -3.01 1.17 24.21
CA PHE A 243 -3.25 -0.25 24.04
C PHE A 243 -2.56 -0.79 22.77
N ALA A 244 -2.01 -2.00 22.84
CA ALA A 244 -1.39 -2.70 21.72
C ALA A 244 -1.33 -4.20 22.05
N ASP A 245 -2.38 -4.94 21.72
CA ASP A 245 -2.52 -6.36 22.07
C ASP A 245 -3.59 -7.03 21.18
N PHE A 246 -3.55 -8.36 21.07
CA PHE A 246 -4.69 -9.13 20.56
C PHE A 246 -5.84 -9.11 21.57
N VAL A 247 -7.06 -9.03 21.05
CA VAL A 247 -8.29 -8.93 21.84
C VAL A 247 -9.38 -9.81 21.24
N GLN A 248 -10.30 -10.23 22.11
CA GLN A 248 -11.61 -10.69 21.71
C GLN A 248 -12.60 -9.57 21.96
N LEU A 249 -13.19 -9.07 20.88
CA LEU A 249 -14.22 -8.04 20.93
C LEU A 249 -15.57 -8.67 21.19
N ARG A 250 -16.38 -8.04 22.06
CA ARG A 250 -17.75 -8.45 22.36
C ARG A 250 -18.65 -8.30 21.13
N ASP A 251 -18.47 -7.20 20.41
CA ASP A 251 -19.12 -6.91 19.13
C ASP A 251 -18.04 -6.45 18.15
N PRO A 252 -17.42 -7.39 17.40
CA PRO A 252 -16.40 -7.04 16.43
C PRO A 252 -16.97 -6.20 15.27
N GLN A 253 -18.24 -6.38 14.89
CA GLN A 253 -18.84 -5.66 13.77
C GLN A 253 -18.94 -4.15 14.05
N LYS A 254 -19.20 -3.76 15.31
CA LYS A 254 -19.18 -2.37 15.77
C LYS A 254 -17.87 -1.63 15.48
N PHE A 255 -16.73 -2.33 15.43
CA PHE A 255 -15.40 -1.71 15.29
C PHE A 255 -14.69 -2.06 13.99
N LEU A 256 -15.08 -3.16 13.35
CA LEU A 256 -14.60 -3.54 12.03
C LEU A 256 -15.37 -2.80 10.92
N SER A 257 -16.56 -2.25 11.19
CA SER A 257 -17.32 -1.42 10.24
C SER A 257 -16.93 0.08 10.29
N ALA A 258 -15.67 0.36 9.95
CA ALA A 258 -15.20 1.64 9.41
C ALA A 258 -13.97 1.47 8.49
N ALA A 259 -13.42 0.25 8.38
CA ALA A 259 -12.47 -0.13 7.35
C ALA A 259 -12.93 -1.45 6.74
N ALA A 260 -13.51 -1.36 5.53
CA ALA A 260 -13.94 -2.48 4.69
C ALA A 260 -15.01 -3.41 5.33
N LYS A 261 -16.25 -3.29 4.83
CA LYS A 261 -17.05 -4.51 4.59
C LYS A 261 -16.10 -5.52 3.94
N PRO A 262 -16.06 -6.80 4.36
CA PRO A 262 -15.53 -7.81 3.49
C PRO A 262 -16.41 -7.75 2.25
N ALA A 263 -15.91 -7.12 1.18
CA ALA A 263 -16.31 -7.51 -0.14
C ALA A 263 -16.14 -9.03 -0.11
N ALA A 264 -17.24 -9.75 -0.26
CA ALA A 264 -17.18 -11.18 -0.50
C ALA A 264 -16.13 -11.34 -1.59
N LYS A 265 -14.96 -11.91 -1.24
CA LYS A 265 -13.90 -12.18 -2.20
C LYS A 265 -14.54 -13.08 -3.24
N LYS A 266 -14.98 -12.49 -4.37
CA LYS A 266 -14.85 -13.17 -5.63
C LYS A 266 -13.36 -13.37 -5.77
N GLU A 267 -12.95 -14.63 -5.71
CA GLU A 267 -11.56 -15.06 -5.84
C GLU A 267 -10.87 -14.18 -6.88
N ALA A 268 -9.76 -13.52 -6.50
CA ALA A 268 -8.87 -12.94 -7.48
C ALA A 268 -8.64 -14.03 -8.53
N LYS A 269 -8.84 -13.73 -9.82
CA LYS A 269 -8.69 -14.72 -10.90
C LYS A 269 -7.39 -15.47 -10.64
N LYS A 270 -7.50 -16.77 -10.33
CA LYS A 270 -6.33 -17.64 -10.12
C LYS A 270 -5.55 -17.88 -11.42
N THR A 271 -6.07 -17.33 -12.53
CA THR A 271 -5.51 -17.48 -13.86
C THR A 271 -4.97 -16.14 -14.37
N PRO A 272 -3.78 -16.17 -15.00
CA PRO A 272 -3.24 -15.00 -15.67
C PRO A 272 -4.16 -14.47 -16.79
N ALA A 273 -4.22 -13.16 -16.97
CA ALA A 273 -4.96 -12.49 -18.05
C ALA A 273 -4.26 -12.70 -19.40
N ASP A 274 -4.98 -12.76 -20.51
CA ASP A 274 -4.44 -13.18 -21.82
C ASP A 274 -3.18 -12.43 -22.27
N LYS A 275 -3.08 -11.13 -21.97
CA LYS A 275 -1.98 -10.27 -22.39
C LYS A 275 -1.21 -9.69 -21.20
N VAL A 276 0.12 -9.65 -21.34
CA VAL A 276 1.03 -9.07 -20.34
C VAL A 276 1.07 -7.55 -20.51
N LYS A 277 1.06 -6.83 -19.38
CA LYS A 277 1.25 -5.37 -19.33
C LYS A 277 2.57 -4.97 -18.70
N CYS A 278 3.16 -5.81 -17.84
CA CYS A 278 4.44 -5.57 -17.20
C CYS A 278 5.24 -6.86 -17.06
N ILE A 279 6.54 -6.80 -17.36
CA ILE A 279 7.50 -7.89 -17.16
C ILE A 279 8.44 -7.49 -16.03
N ILE A 280 8.56 -8.35 -15.03
CA ILE A 280 9.46 -8.18 -13.89
C ILE A 280 10.64 -9.12 -14.08
N TRP A 281 11.83 -8.56 -13.95
CA TRP A 281 13.09 -9.25 -14.22
C TRP A 281 13.86 -9.44 -12.93
N ASP A 282 14.41 -10.64 -12.74
CA ASP A 282 15.61 -10.77 -11.94
C ASP A 282 16.84 -10.21 -12.69
N LEU A 283 17.96 -10.06 -12.00
CA LEU A 283 19.20 -9.51 -12.53
C LEU A 283 20.27 -10.59 -12.70
N ASP A 284 20.78 -11.13 -11.60
CA ASP A 284 21.88 -12.11 -11.58
C ASP A 284 21.44 -13.40 -12.27
N ASN A 285 22.33 -13.97 -13.10
CA ASN A 285 22.07 -15.11 -14.01
C ASN A 285 20.87 -14.96 -14.96
N THR A 286 20.16 -13.82 -14.91
CA THR A 286 18.99 -13.51 -15.72
C THR A 286 19.34 -12.53 -16.82
N LEU A 287 19.64 -11.26 -16.52
CA LEU A 287 20.03 -10.26 -17.53
C LEU A 287 21.52 -10.32 -17.89
N TRP A 288 22.32 -10.91 -17.01
CA TRP A 288 23.73 -11.20 -17.23
C TRP A 288 24.06 -12.56 -16.64
N LYS A 289 25.18 -13.15 -17.07
CA LYS A 289 25.74 -14.37 -16.49
C LYS A 289 26.68 -14.01 -15.34
N GLY A 290 26.48 -14.66 -14.20
CA GLY A 290 27.24 -14.40 -12.96
C GLY A 290 26.39 -13.72 -11.90
N VAL A 291 26.96 -13.65 -10.69
CA VAL A 291 26.37 -13.03 -9.50
C VAL A 291 27.17 -11.77 -9.16
N LEU A 292 26.52 -10.60 -9.20
CA LEU A 292 27.20 -9.30 -9.08
C LEU A 292 28.08 -9.18 -7.82
N ILE A 293 27.60 -9.67 -6.69
CA ILE A 293 28.31 -9.60 -5.40
C ILE A 293 29.52 -10.54 -5.34
N GLU A 294 29.45 -11.69 -6.04
CA GLU A 294 30.50 -12.71 -5.99
C GLU A 294 31.57 -12.49 -7.06
N ASP A 295 31.12 -12.22 -8.29
CA ASP A 295 32.00 -12.12 -9.45
C ASP A 295 32.59 -10.71 -9.62
N GLY A 296 31.86 -9.70 -9.18
CA GLY A 296 32.13 -8.29 -9.42
C GLY A 296 31.64 -7.82 -10.79
N ALA A 297 31.28 -6.55 -10.91
CA ALA A 297 30.65 -5.96 -12.10
C ALA A 297 31.40 -6.21 -13.42
N ASP A 298 32.75 -6.22 -13.39
CA ASP A 298 33.60 -6.34 -14.57
C ASP A 298 33.58 -7.74 -15.21
N LYS A 299 33.19 -8.77 -14.46
CA LYS A 299 33.19 -10.17 -14.93
C LYS A 299 31.83 -10.64 -15.45
N LEU A 300 30.78 -9.86 -15.23
CA LEU A 300 29.44 -10.21 -15.65
C LEU A 300 29.29 -10.07 -17.16
N VAL A 301 28.76 -11.11 -17.80
CA VAL A 301 28.53 -11.12 -19.25
C VAL A 301 27.07 -10.87 -19.55
N ALA A 302 26.75 -9.74 -20.19
CA ALA A 302 25.39 -9.38 -20.56
C ALA A 302 24.75 -10.41 -21.49
N ARG A 303 23.46 -10.68 -21.29
CA ARG A 303 22.63 -11.52 -22.17
C ARG A 303 21.90 -10.63 -23.17
N THR A 304 22.57 -10.34 -24.28
CA THR A 304 22.10 -9.37 -25.29
C THR A 304 20.74 -9.74 -25.86
N GLU A 305 20.43 -11.04 -25.98
CA GLU A 305 19.14 -11.53 -26.46
C GLU A 305 17.95 -11.06 -25.59
N LEU A 306 18.14 -10.99 -24.27
CA LEU A 306 17.12 -10.51 -23.34
C LEU A 306 17.05 -8.98 -23.33
N ILE A 307 18.17 -8.30 -23.51
CA ILE A 307 18.20 -6.84 -23.65
C ILE A 307 17.44 -6.40 -24.91
N ASP A 308 17.66 -7.08 -26.03
CA ASP A 308 16.93 -6.79 -27.27
C ASP A 308 15.44 -7.11 -27.14
N PHE A 309 15.11 -8.17 -26.39
CA PHE A 309 13.72 -8.48 -26.04
C PHE A 309 13.07 -7.38 -25.20
N ILE A 310 13.75 -6.84 -24.18
CA ILE A 310 13.26 -5.72 -23.38
C ILE A 310 12.93 -4.52 -24.26
N LYS A 311 13.83 -4.15 -25.17
CA LYS A 311 13.62 -3.05 -26.11
C LYS A 311 12.44 -3.29 -27.04
N ALA A 312 12.30 -4.51 -27.56
CA ALA A 312 11.20 -4.88 -28.43
C ALA A 312 9.85 -4.83 -27.70
N MET A 313 9.79 -5.29 -26.44
CA MET A 313 8.57 -5.27 -25.63
C MET A 313 8.20 -3.85 -25.19
N ASP A 314 9.19 -3.03 -24.84
CA ASP A 314 9.00 -1.60 -24.54
C ASP A 314 8.43 -0.83 -25.74
N ALA A 315 8.93 -1.10 -26.95
CA ALA A 315 8.38 -0.51 -28.18
C ALA A 315 6.90 -0.89 -28.43
N ARG A 316 6.46 -2.05 -27.94
CA ARG A 316 5.06 -2.50 -27.93
C ARG A 316 4.25 -1.96 -26.74
N GLY A 317 4.87 -1.16 -25.87
CA GLY A 317 4.24 -0.57 -24.69
C GLY A 317 3.97 -1.57 -23.58
N ILE A 318 4.79 -2.61 -23.45
CA ILE A 318 4.87 -3.46 -22.26
C ILE A 318 5.88 -2.81 -21.30
N LEU A 319 5.49 -2.67 -20.03
CA LEU A 319 6.33 -2.06 -19.01
C LEU A 319 7.34 -3.06 -18.45
N HIS A 320 8.44 -2.55 -17.91
CA HIS A 320 9.47 -3.37 -17.28
C HIS A 320 9.74 -2.90 -15.85
N SER A 321 10.03 -3.85 -14.96
CA SER A 321 10.47 -3.59 -13.58
C SER A 321 11.47 -4.66 -13.13
N VAL A 322 12.06 -4.49 -11.96
CA VAL A 322 13.06 -5.41 -11.39
C VAL A 322 12.56 -5.95 -10.06
N ALA A 323 12.72 -7.26 -9.83
CA ALA A 323 12.61 -7.87 -8.50
C ALA A 323 13.84 -8.77 -8.31
N SER A 324 14.87 -8.26 -7.64
CA SER A 324 16.17 -8.93 -7.52
C SER A 324 16.77 -8.82 -6.13
N LYS A 325 17.49 -9.87 -5.73
CA LYS A 325 18.18 -9.96 -4.44
C LYS A 325 19.61 -9.45 -4.57
N ASN A 326 19.76 -8.14 -4.48
CA ASN A 326 21.06 -7.48 -4.64
C ASN A 326 21.18 -6.22 -3.77
N ASN A 327 22.37 -5.61 -3.77
CA ASN A 327 22.52 -4.23 -3.34
C ASN A 327 21.91 -3.30 -4.41
N GLU A 328 21.01 -2.41 -3.99
CA GLU A 328 20.31 -1.50 -4.89
C GLU A 328 21.28 -0.61 -5.70
N ALA A 329 22.25 0.00 -5.04
CA ALA A 329 23.17 0.93 -5.69
C ALA A 329 24.02 0.23 -6.76
N ASP A 330 24.52 -0.97 -6.45
CA ASP A 330 25.36 -1.75 -7.37
C ASP A 330 24.55 -2.30 -8.54
N GLY A 331 23.35 -2.83 -8.27
CA GLY A 331 22.44 -3.33 -9.31
C GLY A 331 22.03 -2.23 -10.29
N LEU A 332 21.64 -1.05 -9.78
CA LEU A 332 21.32 0.12 -10.62
C LEU A 332 22.53 0.61 -11.41
N ALA A 333 23.73 0.64 -10.80
CA ALA A 333 24.94 1.01 -11.49
C ALA A 333 25.24 0.08 -12.68
N LYS A 334 25.05 -1.24 -12.51
CA LYS A 334 25.24 -2.20 -13.60
C LYS A 334 24.19 -2.05 -14.70
N LEU A 335 22.93 -1.83 -14.36
CA LEU A 335 21.88 -1.54 -15.34
C LEU A 335 22.17 -0.25 -16.15
N ARG A 336 22.78 0.75 -15.51
CA ARG A 336 23.21 1.99 -16.16
C ARG A 336 24.37 1.75 -17.11
N GLU A 337 25.36 0.96 -16.70
CA GLU A 337 26.48 0.54 -17.56
C GLU A 337 25.99 -0.18 -18.82
N LEU A 338 24.97 -1.04 -18.69
CA LEU A 338 24.33 -1.73 -19.80
C LEU A 338 23.41 -0.85 -20.67
N GLY A 339 23.18 0.40 -20.26
CA GLY A 339 22.31 1.35 -20.97
C GLY A 339 20.83 0.99 -20.93
N ILE A 340 20.39 0.22 -19.93
CA ILE A 340 19.00 -0.27 -19.83
C ILE A 340 18.28 0.13 -18.53
N GLU A 341 18.94 0.80 -17.58
CA GLU A 341 18.33 1.28 -16.33
C GLU A 341 16.99 1.98 -16.57
N GLU A 342 16.94 2.81 -17.60
CA GLU A 342 15.80 3.64 -17.91
C GLU A 342 14.54 2.83 -18.30
N TYR A 343 14.67 1.56 -18.71
CA TYR A 343 13.53 0.69 -19.02
C TYR A 343 12.76 0.26 -17.77
N PHE A 344 13.40 0.27 -16.60
CA PHE A 344 12.84 -0.32 -15.38
C PHE A 344 12.15 0.73 -14.51
N LEU A 345 10.85 0.56 -14.32
CA LEU A 345 10.01 1.40 -13.46
C LEU A 345 9.90 0.78 -12.07
N TYR A 346 10.05 1.60 -11.02
CA TYR A 346 9.95 1.16 -9.61
C TYR A 346 10.78 -0.10 -9.27
N PRO A 347 12.06 -0.18 -9.67
CA PRO A 347 12.88 -1.38 -9.43
C PRO A 347 12.93 -1.72 -7.94
N GLN A 348 12.74 -2.99 -7.61
CA GLN A 348 12.85 -3.53 -6.26
C GLN A 348 14.11 -4.40 -6.18
N ILE A 349 15.19 -3.80 -5.68
CA ILE A 349 16.48 -4.46 -5.53
C ILE A 349 16.80 -4.53 -4.04
N ASN A 350 16.46 -5.65 -3.41
CA ASN A 350 16.59 -5.84 -1.97
C ASN A 350 16.57 -7.33 -1.62
N TRP A 351 16.93 -7.67 -0.38
CA TRP A 351 17.04 -9.06 0.09
C TRP A 351 15.70 -9.70 0.51
N GLY A 352 14.57 -9.03 0.28
CA GLY A 352 13.25 -9.52 0.61
C GLY A 352 12.72 -10.59 -0.36
N PRO A 353 11.55 -11.18 -0.06
CA PRO A 353 10.87 -12.10 -0.98
C PRO A 353 10.47 -11.41 -2.30
N LYS A 354 10.58 -12.12 -3.43
CA LYS A 354 10.26 -11.54 -4.74
C LYS A 354 8.76 -11.32 -4.89
N SER A 355 7.90 -12.19 -4.35
CA SER A 355 6.45 -11.95 -4.30
C SER A 355 6.05 -10.61 -3.66
N GLN A 356 6.76 -10.16 -2.61
CA GLN A 356 6.52 -8.86 -1.96
C GLN A 356 6.98 -7.70 -2.82
N SER A 357 8.15 -7.84 -3.45
CA SER A 357 8.65 -6.87 -4.43
C SER A 357 7.64 -6.67 -5.57
N ILE A 358 7.07 -7.77 -6.07
CA ILE A 358 6.02 -7.74 -7.09
C ILE A 358 4.76 -7.00 -6.61
N ASP A 359 4.38 -7.16 -5.34
CA ASP A 359 3.25 -6.43 -4.76
C ASP A 359 3.49 -4.91 -4.68
N ILE A 360 4.71 -4.49 -4.33
CA ILE A 360 5.11 -3.08 -4.31
C ILE A 360 5.06 -2.51 -5.73
N ILE A 361 5.60 -3.23 -6.70
CA ILE A 361 5.57 -2.85 -8.13
C ILE A 361 4.13 -2.75 -8.62
N ARG A 362 3.27 -3.72 -8.27
CA ARG A 362 1.84 -3.71 -8.59
C ARG A 362 1.14 -2.47 -8.07
N GLN A 363 1.39 -2.11 -6.81
CA GLN A 363 0.80 -0.93 -6.20
C GLN A 363 1.30 0.36 -6.85
N SER A 364 2.61 0.43 -7.10
CA SER A 364 3.26 1.61 -7.68
C SER A 364 2.88 1.87 -9.14
N LEU A 365 2.76 0.80 -9.94
CA LEU A 365 2.28 0.88 -11.33
C LEU A 365 0.76 0.93 -11.44
N ASN A 366 0.03 0.62 -10.36
CA ASN A 366 -1.41 0.57 -10.30
C ASN A 366 -2.07 -0.24 -11.45
N ILE A 367 -1.51 -1.41 -11.74
CA ILE A 367 -2.02 -2.36 -12.76
C ILE A 367 -2.36 -3.72 -12.14
N GLY A 368 -3.23 -4.47 -12.79
CA GLY A 368 -3.71 -5.76 -12.29
C GLY A 368 -2.60 -6.81 -12.27
N ILE A 369 -2.46 -7.53 -11.15
CA ILE A 369 -1.42 -8.56 -10.98
C ILE A 369 -1.56 -9.73 -11.96
N ASP A 370 -2.77 -9.97 -12.45
CA ASP A 370 -3.08 -10.96 -13.50
C ASP A 370 -2.42 -10.63 -14.85
N THR A 371 -1.90 -9.41 -15.02
CA THR A 371 -1.23 -8.96 -16.26
C THR A 371 0.30 -8.99 -16.17
N PHE A 372 0.87 -9.59 -15.12
CA PHE A 372 2.31 -9.58 -14.85
C PHE A 372 2.96 -10.86 -15.39
N ALA A 373 4.17 -10.71 -15.91
CA ALA A 373 5.10 -11.80 -16.14
C ALA A 373 6.33 -11.61 -15.25
N PHE A 374 6.87 -12.70 -14.71
CA PHE A 374 8.06 -12.72 -13.88
C PHE A 374 9.10 -13.66 -14.48
N ILE A 375 10.32 -13.18 -14.65
CA ILE A 375 11.41 -13.87 -15.35
C ILE A 375 12.61 -13.95 -14.42
N ASP A 376 13.03 -15.18 -14.13
CA ASP A 376 14.04 -15.51 -13.13
C ASP A 376 14.71 -16.84 -13.51
N ASP A 377 16.01 -16.99 -13.28
CA ASP A 377 16.73 -18.23 -13.54
C ASP A 377 16.49 -19.29 -12.45
N GLN A 378 16.23 -18.87 -11.21
CA GLN A 378 16.10 -19.74 -10.05
C GLN A 378 14.69 -20.35 -9.95
N PRO A 379 14.54 -21.69 -10.02
CA PRO A 379 13.23 -22.34 -9.91
C PRO A 379 12.52 -22.05 -8.59
N PHE A 380 13.29 -21.89 -7.50
CA PHE A 380 12.75 -21.59 -6.17
C PHE A 380 12.03 -20.24 -6.14
N GLU A 381 12.63 -19.19 -6.68
CA GLU A 381 12.03 -17.85 -6.72
C GLU A 381 10.78 -17.83 -7.61
N ARG A 382 10.81 -18.56 -8.74
CA ARG A 382 9.62 -18.71 -9.60
C ARG A 382 8.47 -19.41 -8.86
N GLU A 383 8.76 -20.48 -8.13
CA GLU A 383 7.76 -21.24 -7.35
C GLU A 383 7.20 -20.41 -6.19
N GLU A 384 8.05 -19.61 -5.54
CA GLU A 384 7.65 -18.66 -4.49
C GLU A 384 6.62 -17.66 -5.03
N VAL A 385 6.93 -17.04 -6.17
CA VAL A 385 6.03 -16.08 -6.82
C VAL A 385 4.74 -16.76 -7.30
N SER A 386 4.80 -17.92 -7.94
CA SER A 386 3.59 -18.61 -8.44
C SER A 386 2.70 -19.14 -7.31
N THR A 387 3.28 -19.48 -6.16
CA THR A 387 2.52 -19.92 -4.98
C THR A 387 1.74 -18.76 -4.36
N ILE A 388 2.40 -17.61 -4.15
CA ILE A 388 1.80 -16.43 -3.52
C ILE A 388 0.86 -15.70 -4.49
N HIS A 389 1.27 -15.61 -5.76
CA HIS A 389 0.55 -14.91 -6.83
C HIS A 389 0.30 -15.83 -8.04
N PRO A 390 -0.67 -16.76 -7.97
CA PRO A 390 -0.97 -17.70 -9.07
C PRO A 390 -1.36 -17.03 -10.39
N ALA A 391 -1.77 -15.76 -10.35
CA ALA A 391 -2.14 -14.98 -11.52
C ALA A 391 -0.93 -14.38 -12.27
N VAL A 392 0.28 -14.41 -11.69
CA VAL A 392 1.52 -13.96 -12.33
C VAL A 392 2.03 -15.10 -13.20
N ARG A 393 2.31 -14.83 -14.48
CA ARG A 393 3.03 -15.81 -15.32
C ARG A 393 4.50 -15.84 -14.93
N THR A 394 5.07 -17.01 -14.77
CA THR A 394 6.50 -17.18 -14.52
C THR A 394 7.17 -17.82 -15.74
N PHE A 395 8.36 -17.35 -16.10
CA PHE A 395 9.17 -17.89 -17.18
C PHE A 395 10.60 -18.12 -16.67
N ASP A 396 11.23 -19.21 -17.13
CA ASP A 396 12.62 -19.50 -16.83
C ASP A 396 13.53 -18.64 -17.71
N ALA A 397 14.35 -17.78 -17.09
CA ALA A 397 15.29 -16.93 -17.82
C ALA A 397 16.28 -17.74 -18.69
N LEU A 398 16.60 -18.98 -18.30
CA LEU A 398 17.55 -19.83 -19.00
C LEU A 398 16.96 -20.48 -20.27
N ASP A 399 15.63 -20.51 -20.39
CA ASP A 399 14.91 -21.13 -21.51
C ASP A 399 14.22 -20.09 -22.40
N PHE A 400 14.93 -18.99 -22.72
CA PHE A 400 14.39 -17.85 -23.47
C PHE A 400 13.67 -18.23 -24.77
N GLU A 401 14.22 -19.19 -25.51
CA GLU A 401 13.68 -19.61 -26.81
C GLU A 401 12.29 -20.25 -26.70
N SER A 402 11.92 -20.83 -25.56
CA SER A 402 10.61 -21.47 -25.40
C SER A 402 9.46 -20.48 -25.20
N TRP A 403 9.75 -19.26 -24.73
CA TRP A 403 8.72 -18.28 -24.36
C TRP A 403 8.85 -16.91 -25.03
N ARG A 404 9.93 -16.61 -25.75
CA ARG A 404 10.12 -15.34 -26.48
C ARG A 404 8.94 -14.94 -27.39
N ASP A 405 8.29 -15.93 -28.01
CA ASP A 405 7.16 -15.73 -28.92
C ASP A 405 5.82 -16.12 -28.27
N HIS A 406 5.77 -16.18 -26.94
CA HIS A 406 4.56 -16.56 -26.22
C HIS A 406 3.41 -15.58 -26.55
N PRO A 407 2.18 -16.05 -26.86
CA PRO A 407 1.07 -15.21 -27.32
C PRO A 407 0.67 -14.07 -26.38
N SER A 408 1.06 -14.14 -25.10
CA SER A 408 0.79 -13.08 -24.12
C SER A 408 1.59 -11.80 -24.37
N PHE A 409 2.68 -11.87 -25.15
CA PHE A 409 3.52 -10.72 -25.56
C PHE A 409 3.11 -10.12 -26.91
N ASP A 410 2.15 -10.74 -27.59
CA ASP A 410 1.58 -10.23 -28.84
C ASP A 410 0.53 -9.16 -28.54
N VAL A 411 0.98 -7.91 -28.39
CA VAL A 411 0.16 -6.75 -28.07
C VAL A 411 0.13 -5.81 -29.28
N GLU A 412 -1.06 -5.29 -29.62
CA GLU A 412 -1.25 -4.35 -30.72
C GLU A 412 -0.42 -3.07 -30.48
N VAL A 413 0.42 -2.72 -31.45
CA VAL A 413 1.28 -1.53 -31.40
C VAL A 413 0.48 -0.33 -31.87
N THR A 414 0.40 0.69 -31.01
CA THR A 414 -0.18 2.00 -31.30
C THR A 414 0.89 3.07 -31.11
N ASP A 415 0.71 4.25 -31.71
CA ASP A 415 1.66 5.37 -31.56
C ASP A 415 1.90 5.73 -30.09
N GLU A 416 0.87 5.60 -29.23
CA GLU A 416 0.96 5.84 -27.79
C GLU A 416 1.55 4.68 -26.99
N SER A 417 1.72 3.50 -27.59
CA SER A 417 2.34 2.35 -26.94
C SER A 417 3.85 2.55 -26.78
N ALA A 418 4.54 3.08 -27.78
CA ALA A 418 5.99 3.35 -27.72
C ALA A 418 6.36 4.43 -26.68
N GLY A 419 5.47 5.38 -26.38
CA GLY A 419 5.69 6.42 -25.38
C GLY A 419 5.34 6.02 -23.93
N ARG A 420 4.82 4.80 -23.71
CA ARG A 420 4.18 4.44 -22.44
C ARG A 420 5.13 4.44 -21.25
N ARG A 421 6.37 3.98 -21.42
CA ARG A 421 7.40 4.01 -20.38
C ARG A 421 7.69 5.43 -19.91
N GLN A 422 7.90 6.37 -20.83
CA GLN A 422 8.19 7.76 -20.49
C GLN A 422 7.08 8.36 -19.64
N MET A 423 5.82 8.08 -19.98
CA MET A 423 4.67 8.58 -19.22
C MET A 423 4.65 8.09 -17.76
N TYR A 424 5.03 6.84 -17.50
CA TYR A 424 5.15 6.32 -16.13
C TYR A 424 6.37 6.90 -15.39
N ARG A 425 7.47 7.20 -16.09
CA ARG A 425 8.62 7.90 -15.46
C ARG A 425 8.26 9.32 -15.04
N ASP A 426 7.50 10.02 -15.88
CA ASP A 426 7.02 11.37 -15.55
C ASP A 426 6.11 11.31 -14.32
N GLU A 427 5.25 10.29 -14.21
CA GLU A 427 4.43 10.04 -13.02
C GLU A 427 5.26 9.71 -11.77
N MET A 428 6.28 8.86 -11.88
CA MET A 428 7.22 8.54 -10.79
C MET A 428 7.93 9.80 -10.26
N SER A 429 8.37 10.67 -11.17
CA SER A 429 9.02 11.94 -10.85
C SER A 429 8.07 12.94 -10.17
N ARG A 430 6.79 12.92 -10.54
CA ARG A 430 5.76 13.72 -9.85
C ARG A 430 5.49 13.16 -8.45
N ASN A 431 5.31 11.85 -8.31
CA ASN A 431 5.02 11.23 -7.01
C ASN A 431 6.14 11.46 -5.99
N SER A 432 7.40 11.46 -6.40
CA SER A 432 8.53 11.80 -5.53
C SER A 432 8.53 13.26 -5.08
N PHE A 433 8.11 14.19 -5.96
CA PHE A 433 7.94 15.60 -5.59
C PHE A 433 6.81 15.81 -4.58
N LEU A 434 5.70 15.06 -4.69
CA LEU A 434 4.54 15.16 -3.79
C LEU A 434 4.81 14.62 -2.39
N ALA A 435 5.59 13.53 -2.29
CA ALA A 435 6.04 13.00 -1.00
C ALA A 435 6.78 14.03 -0.14
N THR A 436 7.34 15.08 -0.76
CA THR A 436 8.13 16.10 -0.07
C THR A 436 7.32 17.32 0.38
N ASN A 437 6.15 17.61 -0.23
CA ASN A 437 5.47 18.91 -0.10
C ASN A 437 4.00 18.88 0.41
N GLY A 438 3.33 17.72 0.47
CA GLY A 438 1.97 17.63 1.05
C GLY A 438 0.81 18.10 0.14
N GLU A 439 -0.43 18.06 0.65
CA GLU A 439 -1.67 18.12 -0.17
C GLU A 439 -2.07 19.53 -0.64
N ALA A 440 -1.86 20.56 0.19
CA ALA A 440 -2.10 21.95 -0.24
C ALA A 440 -1.15 22.35 -1.38
N ASP A 441 0.09 21.85 -1.32
CA ASP A 441 1.09 22.02 -2.36
C ASP A 441 0.76 21.20 -3.62
N PHE A 442 -0.01 20.11 -3.49
CA PHE A 442 -0.48 19.31 -4.64
C PHE A 442 -1.50 20.06 -5.51
N LEU A 443 -2.52 20.68 -4.91
CA LEU A 443 -3.50 21.46 -5.69
C LEU A 443 -2.84 22.69 -6.33
N ALA A 444 -1.90 23.35 -5.63
CA ALA A 444 -1.11 24.43 -6.19
C ALA A 444 -0.21 23.95 -7.34
N PHE A 445 0.40 22.77 -7.20
CA PHE A 445 1.18 22.13 -8.24
C PHE A 445 0.34 21.79 -9.47
N LEU A 446 -0.84 21.18 -9.30
CA LEU A 446 -1.74 20.84 -10.42
C LEU A 446 -2.14 22.07 -11.23
N ARG A 447 -2.49 23.18 -10.56
CA ARG A 447 -2.72 24.47 -11.24
C ARG A 447 -1.48 24.94 -12.01
N GLY A 448 -0.31 24.80 -11.40
CA GLY A 448 0.98 25.12 -12.01
C GLY A 448 1.34 24.22 -13.20
N CYS A 449 0.77 23.01 -13.32
CA CYS A 449 0.97 22.13 -14.47
C CYS A 449 0.30 22.66 -15.74
N ASN A 450 -0.73 23.51 -15.60
CA ASN A 450 -1.53 24.05 -16.70
C ASN A 450 -2.10 22.94 -17.60
N LEU A 451 -2.84 22.01 -16.99
CA LEU A 451 -3.44 20.87 -17.71
C LEU A 451 -4.42 21.37 -18.78
N GLN A 452 -4.24 20.86 -20.00
CA GLN A 452 -5.08 21.14 -21.15
C GLN A 452 -5.73 19.84 -21.60
N VAL A 453 -7.05 19.84 -21.72
CA VAL A 453 -7.85 18.74 -22.24
C VAL A 453 -8.49 19.16 -23.54
N GLU A 454 -8.31 18.35 -24.58
CA GLU A 454 -8.98 18.54 -25.86
C GLU A 454 -9.92 17.37 -26.12
N MET A 455 -11.17 17.65 -26.47
CA MET A 455 -12.16 16.62 -26.80
C MET A 455 -12.49 16.69 -28.29
N GLU A 456 -12.33 15.58 -29.00
CA GLU A 456 -12.63 15.48 -30.43
C GLU A 456 -13.58 14.30 -30.72
N PRO A 457 -14.46 14.36 -31.73
CA PRO A 457 -15.27 13.23 -32.15
C PRO A 457 -14.42 12.03 -32.58
N LEU A 458 -14.91 10.82 -32.29
CA LEU A 458 -14.26 9.59 -32.73
C LEU A 458 -14.34 9.44 -34.26
N SER A 459 -13.18 9.47 -34.91
CA SER A 459 -13.02 9.24 -36.35
C SER A 459 -12.54 7.81 -36.66
N GLU A 460 -12.65 7.41 -37.93
CA GLU A 460 -12.30 6.06 -38.39
C GLU A 460 -10.81 5.72 -38.15
N ASP A 461 -9.91 6.67 -38.39
CA ASP A 461 -8.47 6.51 -38.18
C ASP A 461 -8.09 6.34 -36.69
N ARG A 462 -8.96 6.79 -35.77
CA ARG A 462 -8.75 6.67 -34.31
C ARG A 462 -9.45 5.46 -33.68
N LEU A 463 -10.20 4.67 -34.46
CA LEU A 463 -10.84 3.44 -33.96
C LEU A 463 -9.88 2.45 -33.28
N PRO A 464 -8.64 2.19 -33.79
CA PRO A 464 -7.71 1.31 -33.10
C PRO A 464 -7.36 1.81 -31.69
N ARG A 465 -7.22 3.13 -31.52
CA ARG A 465 -6.88 3.74 -30.24
C ARG A 465 -8.05 3.70 -29.26
N ALA A 466 -9.26 4.02 -29.71
CA ALA A 466 -10.48 3.90 -28.92
C ALA A 466 -10.69 2.45 -28.44
N HIS A 467 -10.47 1.48 -29.34
CA HIS A 467 -10.52 0.06 -29.03
C HIS A 467 -9.47 -0.31 -27.97
N GLU A 468 -8.21 0.10 -28.13
CA GLU A 468 -7.15 -0.14 -27.15
C GLU A 468 -7.52 0.39 -25.75
N LEU A 469 -8.06 1.61 -25.67
CA LEU A 469 -8.53 2.20 -24.41
C LEU A 469 -9.65 1.38 -23.78
N ALA A 470 -10.65 0.96 -24.57
CA ALA A 470 -11.74 0.12 -24.09
C ALA A 470 -11.22 -1.21 -23.52
N GLN A 471 -10.26 -1.84 -24.19
CA GLN A 471 -9.72 -3.14 -23.76
C GLN A 471 -8.79 -3.04 -22.54
N ARG A 472 -7.95 -1.99 -22.46
CA ARG A 472 -6.92 -1.87 -21.42
C ARG A 472 -7.40 -1.19 -20.14
N THR A 473 -8.48 -0.42 -20.19
CA THR A 473 -8.98 0.36 -19.05
C THR A 473 -9.90 -0.46 -18.16
N ASN A 474 -9.43 -0.74 -16.94
CA ASN A 474 -10.21 -1.48 -15.93
C ASN A 474 -10.69 -0.58 -14.79
N GLN A 475 -9.79 0.23 -14.21
CA GLN A 475 -10.07 0.94 -12.96
C GLN A 475 -10.92 2.20 -13.12
N MET A 476 -10.77 2.87 -14.26
CA MET A 476 -11.46 4.10 -14.60
C MET A 476 -12.43 3.88 -15.77
N ASN A 477 -12.97 2.66 -15.92
CA ASN A 477 -14.02 2.36 -16.89
C ASN A 477 -15.37 2.28 -16.17
N PHE A 478 -16.29 3.17 -16.52
CA PHE A 478 -17.49 3.42 -15.74
C PHE A 478 -18.57 2.36 -16.00
N SER A 479 -18.67 1.85 -17.23
CA SER A 479 -19.64 0.79 -17.57
C SER A 479 -19.08 -0.63 -17.45
N GLY A 480 -17.76 -0.79 -17.47
CA GLY A 480 -17.08 -2.08 -17.64
C GLY A 480 -17.13 -2.65 -19.06
N CYS A 481 -17.72 -1.94 -20.03
CA CYS A 481 -17.87 -2.39 -21.40
C CYS A 481 -16.52 -2.51 -22.13
N ARG A 482 -16.44 -3.51 -23.01
CA ARG A 482 -15.27 -3.82 -23.85
C ARG A 482 -15.71 -3.74 -25.30
N TYR A 483 -15.74 -2.53 -25.85
CA TYR A 483 -16.20 -2.32 -27.22
C TYR A 483 -15.26 -2.97 -28.23
N THR A 484 -15.85 -3.61 -29.24
CA THR A 484 -15.13 -4.04 -30.45
C THR A 484 -14.94 -2.86 -31.41
N LYS A 485 -14.00 -2.98 -32.35
CA LYS A 485 -13.80 -1.95 -33.40
C LYS A 485 -15.09 -1.70 -34.20
N THR A 486 -15.85 -2.75 -34.51
CA THR A 486 -17.14 -2.64 -35.22
C THR A 486 -18.17 -1.86 -34.41
N GLN A 487 -18.31 -2.15 -33.10
CA GLN A 487 -19.24 -1.40 -32.24
C GLN A 487 -18.86 0.08 -32.15
N LEU A 488 -17.56 0.39 -32.05
CA LEU A 488 -17.09 1.77 -32.02
C LEU A 488 -17.36 2.49 -33.35
N ALA A 489 -17.20 1.81 -34.49
CA ALA A 489 -17.54 2.35 -35.80
C ALA A 489 -19.04 2.63 -35.94
N GLU A 490 -19.89 1.72 -35.48
CA GLU A 490 -21.35 1.91 -35.45
C GLU A 490 -21.76 3.09 -34.57
N ILE A 491 -21.12 3.26 -33.41
CA ILE A 491 -21.36 4.39 -32.50
C ILE A 491 -20.90 5.70 -33.14
N ALA A 492 -19.73 5.73 -33.79
CA ALA A 492 -19.20 6.90 -34.47
C ALA A 492 -20.08 7.35 -35.66
N ALA A 493 -20.75 6.41 -36.33
CA ALA A 493 -21.66 6.68 -37.45
C ALA A 493 -23.10 7.01 -37.03
N SER A 494 -23.42 6.99 -35.73
CA SER A 494 -24.79 7.21 -35.24
C SER A 494 -25.12 8.70 -35.08
N ASP A 495 -26.26 9.14 -35.61
CA ASP A 495 -26.75 10.51 -35.37
C ASP A 495 -27.21 10.75 -33.92
N ASN A 496 -27.55 9.68 -33.20
CA ASN A 496 -28.06 9.75 -31.83
C ASN A 496 -26.94 9.73 -30.78
N LYS A 497 -25.78 9.16 -31.12
CA LYS A 497 -24.66 9.00 -30.19
C LYS A 497 -23.50 9.90 -30.56
N LEU A 498 -22.83 10.40 -29.54
CA LEU A 498 -21.60 11.16 -29.67
C LEU A 498 -20.49 10.41 -28.93
N ALA A 499 -19.56 9.83 -29.69
CA ALA A 499 -18.32 9.31 -29.14
C ALA A 499 -17.24 10.39 -29.22
N MET A 500 -16.67 10.77 -28.08
CA MET A 500 -15.60 11.76 -27.97
C MET A 500 -14.34 11.11 -27.42
N LEU A 501 -13.21 11.34 -28.09
CA LEU A 501 -11.88 11.06 -27.57
C LEU A 501 -11.42 12.23 -26.71
N VAL A 502 -10.77 11.92 -25.59
CA VAL A 502 -10.21 12.90 -24.67
C VAL A 502 -8.70 12.86 -24.79
N HIS A 503 -8.10 13.95 -25.24
CA HIS A 503 -6.67 14.19 -25.22
C HIS A 503 -6.30 15.02 -24.01
N ALA A 504 -5.13 14.75 -23.42
CA ALA A 504 -4.62 15.58 -22.33
C ALA A 504 -3.15 15.93 -22.56
N SER A 505 -2.77 17.14 -22.15
CA SER A 505 -1.37 17.58 -22.07
C SER A 505 -1.16 18.49 -20.87
N ASP A 506 0.09 18.64 -20.42
CA ASP A 506 0.50 19.63 -19.43
C ASP A 506 1.83 20.27 -19.84
N ARG A 507 2.37 21.16 -18.99
CA ARG A 507 3.66 21.82 -19.24
C ARG A 507 4.86 20.87 -19.34
N PHE A 508 4.72 19.64 -18.86
CA PHE A 508 5.78 18.64 -18.85
C PHE A 508 5.70 17.70 -20.06
N GLY A 509 4.53 17.56 -20.70
CA GLY A 509 4.40 16.77 -21.92
C GLY A 509 2.97 16.45 -22.32
N ASN A 510 2.85 15.70 -23.42
CA ASN A 510 1.57 15.23 -23.94
C ASN A 510 1.26 13.82 -23.42
N TYR A 511 0.05 13.61 -22.91
CA TYR A 511 -0.42 12.30 -22.46
C TYR A 511 -1.04 11.45 -23.58
N GLY A 512 -1.32 12.08 -24.73
CA GLY A 512 -2.03 11.53 -25.87
C GLY A 512 -3.53 11.40 -25.61
N ILE A 513 -4.18 10.50 -26.36
CA ILE A 513 -5.58 10.14 -26.13
C ILE A 513 -5.67 9.36 -24.82
N VAL A 514 -6.26 9.96 -23.79
CA VAL A 514 -6.38 9.44 -22.44
C VAL A 514 -7.78 8.97 -22.09
N GLY A 515 -8.81 9.25 -22.89
CA GLY A 515 -10.17 8.82 -22.58
C GLY A 515 -11.08 8.68 -23.78
N LEU A 516 -12.22 8.04 -23.53
CA LEU A 516 -13.34 7.87 -24.44
C LEU A 516 -14.63 8.13 -23.67
N ALA A 517 -15.46 9.04 -24.16
CA ALA A 517 -16.79 9.33 -23.66
C ALA A 517 -17.82 8.95 -24.72
N ILE A 518 -18.91 8.29 -24.33
CA ILE A 518 -20.01 7.94 -25.22
C ILE A 518 -21.28 8.53 -24.64
N PHE A 519 -21.90 9.44 -25.38
CA PHE A 519 -23.04 10.21 -24.95
C PHE A 519 -24.24 9.96 -25.87
N ASP A 520 -25.39 9.58 -25.31
CA ASP A 520 -26.66 9.47 -26.02
C ASP A 520 -27.38 10.82 -25.93
N ARG A 521 -27.48 11.52 -27.08
CA ARG A 521 -28.03 12.87 -27.14
C ARG A 521 -29.54 12.89 -26.86
N PRO A 522 -30.39 12.04 -27.49
CA PRO A 522 -31.81 12.02 -27.19
C PRO A 522 -32.13 11.74 -25.71
N ALA A 523 -31.36 10.87 -25.05
CA ALA A 523 -31.62 10.48 -23.66
C ALA A 523 -30.97 11.43 -22.63
N GLY A 524 -30.09 12.35 -23.05
CA GLY A 524 -29.31 13.16 -22.12
C GLY A 524 -28.38 12.32 -21.23
N LEU A 525 -27.88 11.19 -21.76
CA LEU A 525 -27.24 10.14 -20.97
C LEU A 525 -25.78 9.95 -21.38
N LEU A 526 -24.85 10.17 -20.44
CA LEU A 526 -23.49 9.69 -20.56
C LEU A 526 -23.47 8.18 -20.35
N GLU A 527 -23.54 7.45 -21.45
CA GLU A 527 -23.67 6.00 -21.51
C GLU A 527 -22.41 5.27 -21.04
N ASP A 528 -21.25 5.85 -21.34
CA ASP A 528 -19.97 5.34 -20.88
C ASP A 528 -18.94 6.46 -20.81
N LEU A 529 -18.01 6.32 -19.87
CA LEU A 529 -16.86 7.16 -19.74
C LEU A 529 -15.69 6.29 -19.26
N MET A 530 -14.57 6.42 -19.94
CA MET A 530 -13.36 5.71 -19.54
C MET A 530 -12.12 6.54 -19.70
N PHE A 531 -11.20 6.39 -18.76
CA PHE A 531 -9.91 7.06 -18.80
C PHE A 531 -8.75 6.11 -18.55
N SER A 532 -7.61 6.40 -19.14
CA SER A 532 -6.33 5.86 -18.74
C SER A 532 -6.05 6.22 -17.27
N CYS A 533 -5.35 5.35 -16.54
CA CYS A 533 -4.88 5.64 -15.17
C CYS A 533 -4.01 6.91 -15.09
N ARG A 534 -3.41 7.34 -16.20
CA ARG A 534 -2.49 8.50 -16.29
C ARG A 534 -3.10 9.84 -15.89
N ILE A 535 -4.42 9.99 -15.94
CA ILE A 535 -5.11 11.23 -15.56
C ILE A 535 -5.77 11.15 -14.18
N GLN A 536 -5.68 9.99 -13.53
CA GLN A 536 -6.34 9.75 -12.25
C GLN A 536 -5.81 10.73 -11.20
N GLY A 537 -6.72 11.37 -10.47
CA GLY A 537 -6.38 12.37 -9.45
C GLY A 537 -5.93 13.73 -9.99
N LYS A 538 -6.04 13.97 -11.32
CA LYS A 538 -5.68 15.24 -11.97
C LYS A 538 -6.89 16.10 -12.37
N TYR A 539 -8.09 15.76 -11.88
CA TYR A 539 -9.35 16.45 -12.17
C TYR A 539 -9.79 16.47 -13.65
N VAL A 540 -9.13 15.71 -14.54
CA VAL A 540 -9.53 15.58 -15.95
C VAL A 540 -10.92 14.92 -16.08
N ASP A 541 -11.18 13.90 -15.28
CA ASP A 541 -12.49 13.27 -15.15
C ASP A 541 -13.57 14.26 -14.70
N HIS A 542 -13.26 15.11 -13.72
CA HIS A 542 -14.16 16.15 -13.24
C HIS A 542 -14.48 17.14 -14.36
N ALA A 543 -13.45 17.61 -15.08
CA ALA A 543 -13.59 18.58 -16.15
C ALA A 543 -14.40 18.05 -17.35
N VAL A 544 -14.20 16.78 -17.73
CA VAL A 544 -14.97 16.14 -18.81
C VAL A 544 -16.43 15.95 -18.40
N ILE A 545 -16.70 15.46 -17.18
CA ILE A 545 -18.08 15.31 -16.70
C ILE A 545 -18.77 16.69 -16.60
N GLN A 546 -18.06 17.71 -16.13
CA GLN A 546 -18.53 19.08 -16.05
C GLN A 546 -18.94 19.61 -17.42
N HIS A 547 -18.14 19.35 -18.47
CA HIS A 547 -18.48 19.77 -19.83
C HIS A 547 -19.83 19.21 -20.30
N PHE A 548 -20.09 17.91 -20.07
CA PHE A 548 -21.39 17.32 -20.39
C PHE A 548 -22.52 17.90 -19.54
N LEU A 549 -22.26 18.16 -18.24
CA LEU A 549 -23.24 18.75 -17.32
C LEU A 549 -23.62 20.18 -17.74
N GLU A 550 -22.67 20.97 -18.23
CA GLU A 550 -22.93 22.33 -18.76
C GLU A 550 -23.76 22.29 -20.05
N SER A 551 -23.54 21.28 -20.89
CA SER A 551 -24.28 21.14 -22.16
C SER A 551 -25.74 20.71 -21.96
N GLN A 552 -26.05 19.92 -20.93
CA GLN A 552 -27.37 19.33 -20.71
C GLN A 552 -28.12 19.90 -19.48
N GLY A 553 -27.42 20.53 -18.54
CA GLY A 553 -27.96 20.96 -17.26
C GLY A 553 -28.24 19.81 -16.28
N ALA A 554 -29.11 20.07 -15.30
CA ALA A 554 -29.42 19.14 -14.22
C ALA A 554 -30.09 17.82 -14.67
N ASP A 555 -30.59 17.76 -15.91
CA ASP A 555 -31.22 16.57 -16.48
C ASP A 555 -30.22 15.52 -16.98
N MET A 556 -28.92 15.87 -17.02
CA MET A 556 -27.85 14.95 -17.40
C MET A 556 -27.83 13.71 -16.49
N LYS A 557 -27.83 12.54 -17.10
CA LYS A 557 -27.67 11.26 -16.41
C LYS A 557 -26.35 10.60 -16.77
N ILE A 558 -25.84 9.76 -15.87
CA ILE A 558 -24.67 8.93 -16.09
C ILE A 558 -25.03 7.47 -15.84
N ARG A 559 -24.68 6.60 -16.79
CA ARG A 559 -24.82 5.15 -16.63
C ARG A 559 -23.53 4.57 -16.02
N PHE A 560 -23.66 3.88 -14.89
CA PHE A 560 -22.51 3.31 -14.15
C PHE A 560 -22.77 1.86 -13.77
N LYS A 561 -21.80 0.96 -14.00
CA LYS A 561 -21.86 -0.43 -13.51
C LYS A 561 -20.82 -0.63 -12.41
N PRO A 562 -21.23 -0.70 -11.14
CA PRO A 562 -20.31 -1.00 -10.05
C PRO A 562 -19.65 -2.38 -10.22
N SER A 563 -18.35 -2.45 -9.96
CA SER A 563 -17.57 -3.69 -9.92
C SER A 563 -16.40 -3.55 -8.95
N ASP A 564 -15.79 -4.68 -8.57
CA ASP A 564 -14.58 -4.68 -7.72
C ASP A 564 -13.38 -3.99 -8.39
N ARG A 565 -13.44 -3.77 -9.72
CA ARG A 565 -12.35 -3.19 -10.50
C ARG A 565 -12.47 -1.68 -10.64
N ASN A 566 -13.68 -1.11 -10.68
CA ASN A 566 -13.93 0.31 -10.92
C ASN A 566 -14.43 1.07 -9.68
N ILE A 567 -13.79 0.80 -8.54
CA ILE A 567 -14.04 1.46 -7.25
C ILE A 567 -13.82 2.98 -7.36
N LYS A 568 -12.86 3.42 -8.18
CA LYS A 568 -12.48 4.83 -8.30
C LYS A 568 -13.58 5.72 -8.89
N PRO A 569 -14.21 5.36 -10.03
CA PRO A 569 -15.40 6.05 -10.52
C PRO A 569 -16.51 6.16 -9.47
N ALA A 570 -16.78 5.12 -8.68
CA ALA A 570 -17.78 5.17 -7.63
C ALA A 570 -17.46 6.21 -6.55
N GLU A 571 -16.20 6.29 -6.12
CA GLU A 571 -15.71 7.34 -5.21
C GLU A 571 -15.86 8.74 -5.81
N ILE A 572 -15.56 8.90 -7.11
CA ILE A 572 -15.69 10.18 -7.83
C ILE A 572 -17.14 10.63 -7.86
N PHE A 573 -18.08 9.77 -8.26
CA PHE A 573 -19.49 10.13 -8.30
C PHE A 573 -20.04 10.53 -6.94
N SER A 574 -19.67 9.80 -5.89
CA SER A 574 -20.08 10.14 -4.53
C SER A 574 -19.53 11.49 -4.08
N LYS A 575 -18.27 11.81 -4.38
CA LYS A 575 -17.67 13.12 -4.08
C LYS A 575 -18.28 14.26 -4.90
N LEU A 576 -18.65 13.98 -6.15
CA LEU A 576 -19.29 14.91 -7.06
C LEU A 576 -20.80 15.06 -6.81
N GLY A 577 -21.36 14.46 -5.76
CA GLY A 577 -22.78 14.64 -5.40
C GLY A 577 -23.76 14.04 -6.42
N PHE A 578 -23.35 12.99 -7.14
CA PHE A 578 -24.26 12.21 -7.95
C PHE A 578 -25.03 11.20 -7.09
N ASP A 579 -26.35 11.26 -7.19
CA ASP A 579 -27.25 10.35 -6.50
C ASP A 579 -27.81 9.29 -7.46
N GLU A 580 -28.11 8.12 -6.92
CA GLU A 580 -28.79 7.06 -7.68
C GLU A 580 -30.28 7.41 -7.85
N VAL A 581 -30.70 7.58 -9.10
CA VAL A 581 -32.10 7.91 -9.45
C VAL A 581 -32.85 6.76 -10.10
N GLY A 582 -32.14 5.67 -10.44
CA GLY A 582 -32.76 4.48 -11.00
C GLY A 582 -31.76 3.40 -11.39
N MET A 583 -32.29 2.32 -11.95
CA MET A 583 -31.51 1.21 -12.48
C MET A 583 -31.95 0.87 -13.91
N ASP A 584 -31.00 0.49 -14.74
CA ASP A 584 -31.20 -0.08 -16.08
C ASP A 584 -30.43 -1.41 -16.15
N GLY A 585 -31.13 -2.52 -15.91
CA GLY A 585 -30.51 -3.84 -15.74
C GLY A 585 -29.50 -3.85 -14.58
N ASP A 586 -28.23 -4.15 -14.87
CA ASP A 586 -27.12 -4.12 -13.89
C ASP A 586 -26.51 -2.72 -13.70
N PHE A 587 -26.97 -1.72 -14.45
CA PHE A 587 -26.42 -0.37 -14.43
C PHE A 587 -27.21 0.53 -13.48
N LYS A 588 -26.50 1.31 -12.70
CA LYS A 588 -27.05 2.44 -11.95
C LYS A 588 -27.16 3.63 -12.88
N ILE A 589 -28.28 4.35 -12.76
CA ILE A 589 -28.47 5.65 -13.39
C ILE A 589 -28.26 6.70 -12.31
N LEU A 590 -27.23 7.50 -12.50
CA LEU A 590 -26.80 8.53 -11.57
C LEU A 590 -27.16 9.91 -12.12
N GLN A 591 -27.62 10.80 -11.25
CA GLN A 591 -27.96 12.18 -11.62
C GLN A 591 -27.53 13.12 -10.49
N ARG A 592 -27.12 14.33 -10.85
CA ARG A 592 -26.75 15.36 -9.89
C ARG A 592 -27.89 16.37 -9.74
N PRO A 593 -28.50 16.52 -8.55
CA PRO A 593 -29.72 17.33 -8.40
C PRO A 593 -29.54 18.84 -8.59
N ASP A 594 -28.37 19.39 -8.24
CA ASP A 594 -28.16 20.84 -8.16
C ASP A 594 -27.62 21.47 -9.46
N GLY A 595 -27.13 20.65 -10.42
CA GLY A 595 -26.50 21.09 -11.66
C GLY A 595 -25.34 22.06 -11.47
N LYS A 596 -24.76 22.17 -10.27
CA LYS A 596 -23.76 23.20 -9.96
C LYS A 596 -22.38 22.82 -10.51
N PRO A 597 -21.59 23.83 -10.93
CA PRO A 597 -20.18 23.67 -11.24
C PRO A 597 -19.42 22.93 -10.14
N PHE A 598 -18.58 21.96 -10.52
CA PHE A 598 -17.66 21.29 -9.58
C PHE A 598 -16.59 22.26 -9.03
N ASP A 599 -16.05 21.95 -7.86
CA ASP A 599 -14.88 22.68 -7.34
C ASP A 599 -13.65 22.44 -8.21
N HIS A 600 -12.69 23.38 -8.16
CA HIS A 600 -11.38 23.29 -8.82
C HIS A 600 -11.39 23.22 -10.36
N GLN A 601 -12.38 23.83 -11.01
CA GLN A 601 -12.45 23.92 -12.48
C GLN A 601 -11.24 24.62 -13.11
N ASP A 602 -10.54 25.44 -12.31
CA ASP A 602 -9.34 26.15 -12.72
C ASP A 602 -8.10 25.25 -12.90
N ILE A 603 -8.17 23.98 -12.50
CA ILE A 603 -7.05 23.03 -12.65
C ILE A 603 -6.89 22.55 -14.10
N VAL A 604 -7.99 22.37 -14.83
CA VAL A 604 -7.99 21.77 -16.17
C VAL A 604 -8.76 22.67 -17.14
N ASN A 605 -8.08 23.11 -18.19
CA ASN A 605 -8.72 23.83 -19.28
C ASN A 605 -9.25 22.84 -20.31
N VAL A 606 -10.55 22.89 -20.62
CA VAL A 606 -11.18 22.02 -21.61
C VAL A 606 -11.46 22.80 -22.89
N LYS A 607 -11.07 22.22 -24.03
CA LYS A 607 -11.39 22.69 -25.37
C LYS A 607 -12.08 21.57 -26.13
N VAL A 608 -13.21 21.87 -26.77
CA VAL A 608 -13.92 20.90 -27.62
C VAL A 608 -13.73 21.30 -29.08
N ILE A 609 -13.32 20.33 -29.89
CA ILE A 609 -13.23 20.47 -31.34
C ILE A 609 -14.53 19.93 -31.91
N ASP A 610 -15.41 20.82 -32.35
CA ASP A 610 -16.53 20.45 -33.18
C ASP A 610 -16.02 20.24 -34.60
N HIS A 611 -16.06 19.02 -35.12
CA HIS A 611 -16.02 18.83 -36.57
C HIS A 611 -17.34 19.32 -37.16
N VAL A 612 -17.43 20.64 -37.35
CA VAL A 612 -18.34 21.22 -38.32
C VAL A 612 -17.82 20.79 -39.69
N ALA A 613 -18.68 20.08 -40.42
CA ALA A 613 -18.49 19.52 -41.74
C ALA A 613 -17.56 20.30 -42.68
N SER A 614 -16.73 19.56 -43.41
CA SER A 614 -16.42 19.87 -44.81
C SER A 614 -17.02 18.81 -45.69
#